data_AF-A0A914LL70-F1
#
_entry.id   AF-A0A914LL70-F1
#
_cell.length_a   1.000
_cell.length_b   1.000
_cell.length_c   1.000
_cell.angle_alpha   90.00
_cell.angle_beta   90.00
_cell.angle_gamma   90.00
#
_symmetry.space_group_name_H-M   'P 1'
#
loop_
_entity.id
_entity.type
_entity.pdbx_description
1 polymer ?
#
loop_
_entity_poly.entity_id
_entity_poly.type
_entity_poly.pdbx_seq_one_letter_code
_entity_poly.pdbx_strand_id
1 'polypeptide(L)' 'MPQSEEGKPRLLVENWKNDVVYLVQYPRIESLPNLSIKCLLIESWLKIKNVQFIVIISKHRNGAWPHKKWHYN' A
#
# COMPACT_ATOMS: atom_id res chain seq x y z
N MET A 1 5.00 27.80 14.23
CA MET A 1 5.17 26.34 14.01
C MET A 1 3.77 25.75 13.90
N PRO A 2 3.37 25.11 12.79
CA PRO A 2 2.02 24.57 12.70
C PRO A 2 1.91 23.33 13.59
N GLN A 3 0.83 23.31 14.36
CA GLN A 3 0.54 22.38 15.43
C GLN A 3 0.22 20.99 14.87
N SER A 4 0.81 19.96 15.49
CA SER A 4 0.62 18.55 15.15
C SER A 4 -0.79 18.07 15.51
N GLU A 5 -1.60 17.76 14.51
CA GLU A 5 -2.87 17.05 14.69
C GLU A 5 -2.62 15.58 15.10
N GLU A 6 -2.42 15.35 16.39
CA GLU A 6 -2.32 14.02 16.97
C GLU A 6 -3.71 13.37 17.02
N GLY A 7 -3.96 12.42 16.12
CA GLY A 7 -5.11 11.51 16.20
C GLY A 7 -5.86 11.26 14.89
N LYS A 8 -5.71 12.11 13.87
CA LYS A 8 -6.38 11.87 12.57
C LYS A 8 -5.58 10.91 11.69
N PRO A 9 -6.22 9.91 11.04
CA PRO A 9 -5.55 9.06 10.08
C PRO A 9 -5.02 9.91 8.93
N ARG A 10 -3.72 9.78 8.62
CA ARG A 10 -3.10 10.51 7.51
C ARG A 10 -3.54 9.88 6.19
N LEU A 11 -4.05 10.70 5.27
CA LEU A 11 -4.31 10.26 3.90
C LEU A 11 -3.00 9.83 3.23
N LEU A 12 -3.02 8.66 2.60
CA LEU A 12 -1.87 8.16 1.82
C LEU A 12 -1.82 8.79 0.42
N VAL A 13 -2.97 9.22 -0.09
CA VAL A 13 -3.14 9.90 -1.39
C VAL A 13 -4.14 11.03 -1.19
N GLU A 14 -3.69 12.27 -1.39
CA GLU A 14 -4.56 13.45 -1.27
C GLU A 14 -5.32 13.72 -2.57
N ASN A 15 -4.66 13.53 -3.73
CA ASN A 15 -5.24 13.75 -5.06
C ASN A 15 -5.60 12.41 -5.73
N TRP A 16 -6.78 11.89 -5.39
CA TRP A 16 -7.30 10.66 -5.97
C TRP A 16 -7.60 10.82 -7.47
N LYS A 17 -7.19 9.85 -8.29
CA LYS A 17 -7.47 9.79 -9.73
C LYS A 17 -8.43 8.65 -10.04
N ASN A 18 -9.42 8.93 -10.87
CA ASN A 18 -10.31 7.90 -11.41
C ASN A 18 -9.55 6.97 -12.36
N ASP A 19 -10.03 5.73 -12.49
CA ASP A 19 -9.48 4.70 -13.38
C ASP A 19 -8.02 4.28 -13.10
N VAL A 20 -7.52 4.59 -11.91
CA VAL A 20 -6.20 4.16 -11.43
C VAL A 20 -6.34 3.30 -10.19
N VAL A 21 -5.70 2.14 -10.21
CA VAL A 21 -5.64 1.25 -9.05
C VAL A 21 -4.51 1.68 -8.12
N TYR A 22 -4.82 1.92 -6.84
CA TYR A 22 -3.82 2.26 -5.83
C TYR A 22 -3.47 1.02 -5.00
N LEU A 23 -2.24 0.52 -5.18
CA LEU A 23 -1.75 -0.65 -4.46
C LEU A 23 -0.97 -0.22 -3.23
N VAL A 24 -1.54 -0.43 -2.05
CA VAL A 24 -0.82 -0.25 -0.79
C VAL A 24 0.01 -1.50 -0.52
N GLN A 25 1.33 -1.36 -0.51
CA GLN A 25 2.26 -2.48 -0.42
C GLN A 25 3.32 -2.30 0.65
N TYR A 26 4.01 -3.40 0.96
CA TYR A 26 5.20 -3.40 1.81
C TYR A 26 6.31 -2.53 1.24
N PRO A 27 7.21 -2.05 2.11
CA PRO A 27 8.48 -1.47 1.68
C PRO A 27 9.18 -2.38 0.68
N ARG A 28 9.52 -1.83 -0.47
CA ARG A 28 10.34 -2.49 -1.49
C ARG A 28 11.39 -1.51 -1.98
N ILE A 29 12.47 -2.06 -2.53
CA ILE A 29 13.49 -1.28 -3.24
C ILE A 29 12.91 -0.87 -4.59
N GLU A 30 13.11 0.38 -5.01
CA GLU A 30 12.49 0.94 -6.23
C GLU A 30 12.84 0.15 -7.51
N SER A 31 14.06 -0.39 -7.57
CA SER A 31 14.57 -1.17 -8.70
C SER A 31 14.09 -2.63 -8.74
N LEU A 32 13.44 -3.11 -7.68
CA LEU A 32 13.02 -4.51 -7.57
C LEU A 32 11.49 -4.60 -7.49
N PRO A 33 10.90 -5.66 -8.07
CA PRO A 33 9.51 -5.98 -7.83
C PRO A 33 9.30 -6.35 -6.35
N ASN A 34 8.07 -6.29 -5.89
CA ASN A 34 7.76 -6.68 -4.52
C ASN A 34 8.09 -8.17 -4.30
N LEU A 35 8.87 -8.49 -3.28
CA LEU A 35 9.29 -9.87 -2.95
C LEU A 35 8.13 -10.74 -2.46
N SER A 36 7.02 -10.14 -2.04
CA SER A 36 5.81 -10.89 -1.71
C SER A 36 5.15 -11.42 -2.99
N ILE A 37 5.03 -12.75 -3.09
CA ILE A 37 4.37 -13.44 -4.22
C ILE A 37 2.97 -12.87 -4.50
N LYS A 38 2.21 -12.51 -3.44
CA LYS A 38 0.88 -11.94 -3.59
C LYS A 38 0.91 -10.56 -4.26
N CYS A 39 1.85 -9.70 -3.87
CA CYS A 39 2.03 -8.38 -4.48
C CYS A 39 2.49 -8.52 -5.93
N LEU A 40 3.44 -9.42 -6.19
CA LEU A 40 3.94 -9.70 -7.54
C LEU A 40 2.82 -10.19 -8.47
N LEU A 41 1.94 -11.08 -7.99
CA LEU A 41 0.83 -11.61 -8.78
C LEU A 41 -0.13 -10.49 -9.21
N ILE A 42 -0.52 -9.61 -8.29
CA ILE A 42 -1.44 -8.50 -8.58
C ILE A 42 -0.79 -7.52 -9.56
N GLU A 43 0.47 -7.13 -9.31
CA GLU A 43 1.19 -6.24 -10.23
C GLU A 43 1.30 -6.83 -11.64
N SER A 44 1.64 -8.12 -11.73
CA SER A 44 1.77 -8.82 -13.01
C SER A 44 0.43 -8.89 -13.74
N TRP A 45 -0.65 -9.21 -13.03
CA TRP A 45 -1.99 -9.25 -13.61
C TRP A 45 -2.45 -7.89 -14.14
N LEU A 46 -2.22 -6.81 -13.38
CA LEU A 46 -2.54 -5.45 -13.82
C LEU A 46 -1.74 -5.03 -15.05
N LYS A 47 -0.44 -5.36 -15.09
CA LYS A 47 0.42 -5.12 -16.25
C LYS A 47 -0.08 -5.89 -17.48
N ILE A 48 -0.39 -7.18 -17.35
CA ILE A 48 -0.91 -8.01 -18.45
C ILE A 48 -2.23 -7.44 -18.99
N LYS A 49 -3.07 -6.87 -18.12
CA LYS A 49 -4.36 -6.27 -18.47
C LYS A 49 -4.26 -4.80 -18.91
N ASN A 50 -3.06 -4.21 -18.97
CA ASN A 50 -2.85 -2.79 -19.27
C ASN A 50 -3.69 -1.84 -18.39
N VAL A 51 -3.93 -2.22 -17.13
CA VAL A 51 -4.64 -1.39 -16.16
C VAL A 51 -3.63 -0.46 -15.50
N GLN A 52 -3.94 0.84 -15.43
CA GLN A 52 -3.08 1.81 -14.76
C GLN A 52 -3.11 1.60 -13.25
N PHE A 53 -1.93 1.56 -12.63
CA PHE A 53 -1.83 1.44 -11.18
C PHE A 53 -0.63 2.21 -10.62
N ILE A 54 -0.78 2.64 -9.36
CA ILE A 54 0.26 3.33 -8.59
C ILE A 54 0.53 2.50 -7.34
N VAL A 55 1.81 2.21 -7.08
CA VAL A 55 2.22 1.54 -5.85
C VAL A 55 2.52 2.59 -4.77
N ILE A 56 1.82 2.48 -3.66
CA ILE A 56 2.03 3.29 -2.47
C ILE A 56 2.75 2.41 -1.44
N ILE A 57 3.98 2.79 -1.12
CA ILE A 57 4.73 2.11 -0.06
C ILE A 57 4.19 2.58 1.29
N SER A 58 3.61 1.65 2.05
CA SER A 58 3.24 1.92 3.43
C SER A 58 4.50 1.98 4.29
N LYS A 59 4.92 3.19 4.68
CA LYS A 59 5.92 3.38 5.72
C LYS A 59 5.26 3.04 7.06
N HIS A 60 5.45 1.79 7.50
CA HIS A 60 4.96 1.34 8.79
C HIS A 60 5.56 2.24 9.90
N ARG A 61 4.71 2.86 10.74
CA ARG A 61 5.16 3.57 11.93
C ARG A 61 5.44 2.55 13.04
N ASN A 62 6.49 1.74 12.95
CA ASN A 62 6.93 0.71 13.92
C ASN A 62 6.53 -0.71 13.49
N GLY A 63 7.50 -1.53 13.08
CA GLY A 63 7.34 -2.83 12.42
C GLY A 63 6.72 -3.96 13.27
N ALA A 64 5.45 -3.84 13.63
CA ALA A 64 4.66 -4.94 14.18
C ALA A 64 3.42 -5.16 13.31
N TRP A 65 3.39 -6.28 12.60
CA TRP A 65 2.12 -6.85 12.14
C TRP A 65 1.26 -7.14 13.37
N PRO A 66 0.03 -6.63 13.47
CA PRO A 66 -0.86 -7.12 14.49
C PRO A 66 -1.15 -8.59 14.14
N HIS A 67 -0.52 -9.52 14.85
CA HIS A 67 -0.98 -10.89 15.03
C HIS A 67 -2.34 -10.87 15.78
N LYS A 68 -3.34 -10.14 15.27
CA LYS A 68 -4.72 -10.31 15.69
C LYS A 68 -5.26 -11.45 14.85
N LYS A 69 -5.23 -12.64 15.44
CA LYS A 69 -5.95 -13.82 14.95
C LYS A 69 -7.40 -13.40 14.71
N TRP A 70 -7.83 -13.46 13.45
CA TRP A 70 -9.24 -13.42 13.11
C TRP A 70 -9.84 -14.73 13.61
N HIS A 71 -10.45 -14.70 14.79
CA HIS A 71 -11.38 -15.75 15.19
C HIS A 71 -12.67 -15.46 14.43
N TYR A 72 -12.97 -16.31 13.44
CA TYR A 72 -14.34 -16.42 12.93
C TYR A 72 -15.14 -17.15 14.01
N ASN A 73 -16.19 -16.48 14.51
CA ASN A 73 -17.22 -17.10 15.34
C ASN A 73 -17.99 -18.15 14.54
#